data_AF-A0A7J4I0D5-F1
#
_entry.id   AF-A0A7J4I0D5-F1
#
_cell.length_a   1.000
_cell.length_b   1.000
_cell.length_c   1.000
_cell.angle_alpha   90.00
_cell.angle_beta   90.00
_cell.angle_gamma   90.00
#
_symmetry.space_group_name_H-M   'P 1'
#
loop_
_entity.id
_entity.type
_entity.pdbx_description
1 polymer ?
#
loop_
_entity_poly.entity_id
_entity_poly.type
_entity_poly.pdbx_seq_one_letter_code
_entity_poly.pdbx_strand_id
1 'polypeptide(L)' 'MGSRFWNERHTARFSPRRHRKTRPKTFKTEEGAKKWAHAQGITKYKLVNLRSPHASTQKIRVVASPVQKL' A
#
# COMPACT_ATOMS: atom_id res chain seq x y z
N MET A 1 49.81 29.33 -8.00
CA MET A 1 48.38 29.72 -8.17
C MET A 1 47.74 28.79 -9.18
N GLY A 2 46.66 28.11 -8.83
CA GLY A 2 45.77 27.48 -9.82
C GLY A 2 45.55 25.98 -9.64
N SER A 3 44.51 25.63 -8.88
CA SER A 3 43.72 24.42 -9.12
C SER A 3 42.27 24.78 -8.83
N ARG A 4 41.63 25.41 -9.82
CA ARG A 4 40.15 25.38 -9.97
C ARG A 4 39.78 23.92 -10.29
N PHE A 5 38.50 23.58 -10.16
CA PHE A 5 37.93 22.25 -10.43
C PHE A 5 37.83 21.32 -9.21
N TRP A 6 37.18 21.82 -8.17
CA TRP A 6 36.27 21.01 -7.35
C TRP A 6 34.88 21.62 -7.45
N ASN A 7 34.22 21.42 -8.59
CA ASN A 7 32.82 21.80 -8.81
C ASN A 7 32.14 20.77 -9.72
N GLU A 8 32.39 19.48 -9.47
CA GLU A 8 31.51 18.43 -9.98
C GLU A 8 30.28 18.38 -9.10
N ARG A 9 29.33 19.24 -9.45
CA ARG A 9 27.96 19.22 -8.92
C ARG A 9 27.44 17.80 -9.03
N HIS A 10 27.21 17.17 -7.87
CA HIS A 10 26.33 16.01 -7.74
C HIS A 10 24.94 16.41 -8.23
N THR A 11 24.71 16.33 -9.54
CA THR A 11 23.36 16.33 -10.08
C THR A 11 22.74 15.01 -9.64
N ALA A 12 22.05 15.04 -8.51
CA ALA A 12 21.25 13.93 -8.03
C ALA A 12 20.36 13.50 -9.20
N ARG A 13 20.66 12.34 -9.79
CA ARG A 13 19.88 11.80 -10.91
C ARG A 13 18.48 11.51 -10.37
N PHE A 14 17.56 12.46 -10.54
CA PHE A 14 16.14 12.24 -10.34
C PHE A 14 15.71 11.19 -11.34
N SER A 15 15.77 9.92 -10.92
CA SER A 15 15.28 8.82 -11.73
C SER A 15 13.78 9.06 -11.97
N PRO A 16 13.31 9.03 -13.23
CA PRO A 16 11.90 9.28 -13.52
C PRO A 16 11.03 8.32 -12.71
N ARG A 17 10.09 8.88 -11.94
CA ARG A 17 9.18 8.12 -11.09
C ARG A 17 8.34 7.19 -11.99
N ARG A 18 8.66 5.89 -11.99
CA ARG A 18 7.85 4.88 -12.68
C ARG A 18 6.41 4.97 -12.17
N HIS A 19 5.43 5.11 -13.07
CA HIS A 19 4.02 5.04 -12.72
C HIS A 19 3.69 3.64 -12.19
N ARG A 20 3.70 3.48 -10.87
CA ARG A 20 3.34 2.22 -10.21
C ARG A 20 1.83 2.12 -10.11
N LYS A 21 1.28 0.95 -10.45
CA LYS A 21 -0.14 0.62 -10.21
C LYS A 21 -0.46 0.75 -8.71
N THR A 22 -1.59 1.37 -8.38
CA THR A 22 -2.08 1.50 -7.00
C THR A 22 -2.35 0.11 -6.44
N ARG A 23 -1.72 -0.21 -5.30
CA ARG A 23 -1.90 -1.50 -4.63
C ARG A 23 -3.13 -1.44 -3.71
N PRO A 24 -3.90 -2.54 -3.61
CA PRO A 24 -5.00 -2.63 -2.64
C PRO A 24 -4.50 -2.47 -1.20
N LYS A 25 -5.32 -1.85 -0.35
CA LYS A 25 -5.03 -1.70 1.08
C LYS A 25 -5.09 -3.06 1.77
N THR A 26 -4.10 -3.33 2.62
CA THR A 26 -4.05 -4.54 3.47
C THR A 26 -3.73 -4.17 4.90
N PHE A 27 -4.19 -4.99 5.85
CA PHE A 27 -4.11 -4.75 7.29
C PHE A 27 -3.36 -5.88 7.98
N LYS A 28 -2.75 -5.55 9.12
CA LYS A 28 -2.08 -6.52 10.00
C LYS A 28 -3.03 -7.14 11.03
N THR A 29 -4.15 -6.47 11.32
CA THR A 29 -5.15 -6.88 12.32
C THR A 29 -6.54 -6.85 11.72
N GLU A 30 -7.42 -7.72 12.22
CA GLU A 30 -8.82 -7.77 11.79
C GLU A 30 -9.59 -6.52 12.18
N GLU A 31 -9.36 -6.00 13.39
CA GLU A 31 -10.03 -4.79 13.87
C GLU A 31 -9.75 -3.59 12.97
N GLY A 32 -8.50 -3.42 12.53
CA GLY A 32 -8.12 -2.35 11.61
C GLY A 32 -8.83 -2.50 10.26
N ALA A 33 -8.98 -3.72 9.78
CA ALA A 33 -9.71 -4.01 8.55
C ALA A 33 -11.21 -3.69 8.68
N LYS A 34 -11.84 -4.05 9.81
CA LYS A 34 -13.26 -3.77 10.09
C LYS A 34 -13.53 -2.26 10.23
N LYS A 35 -12.71 -1.54 10.99
CA LYS A 35 -12.82 -0.07 11.15
C LYS A 35 -12.68 0.63 9.80
N TRP A 36 -11.74 0.19 8.97
CA TRP A 36 -11.59 0.74 7.62
C TRP A 36 -12.80 0.45 6.74
N ALA A 37 -13.32 -0.79 6.75
CA ALA A 37 -14.51 -1.15 5.97
C ALA A 37 -15.73 -0.30 6.36
N HIS A 38 -15.94 -0.08 7.66
CA HIS A 38 -17.00 0.78 8.18
C HIS A 38 -16.81 2.24 7.75
N ALA A 39 -15.60 2.79 7.84
CA ALA A 39 -15.28 4.14 7.38
C ALA A 39 -15.48 4.32 5.86
N GLN A 40 -15.44 3.24 5.08
CA GLN A 40 -15.72 3.25 3.65
C GLN A 40 -17.20 2.96 3.32
N GLY A 41 -18.06 2.75 4.32
CA GLY A 41 -19.48 2.41 4.13
C GLY A 41 -19.72 1.01 3.57
N ILE A 42 -18.72 0.11 3.64
CA ILE A 42 -18.84 -1.25 3.10
C ILE A 42 -19.48 -2.13 4.19
N THR A 43 -20.75 -2.46 4.01
CA THR A 43 -21.50 -3.31 4.96
C THR A 43 -21.33 -4.80 4.66
N LYS A 44 -21.23 -5.17 3.37
CA LYS A 44 -21.04 -6.56 2.91
C LYS A 44 -19.60 -6.79 2.44
N TYR A 45 -18.72 -7.19 3.35
CA TYR A 45 -17.33 -7.53 3.03
C TYR A 45 -16.90 -8.86 3.63
N LYS A 46 -15.89 -9.47 2.99
CA LYS A 46 -15.16 -10.62 3.51
C LYS A 46 -13.75 -10.20 3.87
N LEU A 47 -13.26 -10.70 5.01
CA LEU A 47 -11.86 -10.58 5.40
C LEU A 47 -11.10 -11.78 4.88
N VAL A 48 -10.10 -11.54 4.02
CA VAL A 48 -9.29 -12.60 3.42
C VAL A 48 -7.85 -12.42 3.88
N ASN A 49 -7.30 -13.41 4.60
CA ASN A 49 -5.88 -13.45 4.89
C ASN A 49 -5.13 -13.93 3.64
N LEU A 50 -4.22 -13.10 3.13
CA LEU A 50 -3.40 -13.39 1.94
C LEU A 50 -2.16 -14.22 2.27
N ARG A 51 -1.93 -14.54 3.54
CA ARG A 51 -0.82 -15.40 3.99
C ARG A 51 -1.35 -16.78 4.39
N SER A 52 -0.45 -17.75 4.48
CA SER A 52 -0.77 -19.07 5.00
C SER A 52 -1.32 -18.95 6.43
N PRO A 53 -2.21 -19.87 6.84
CA PRO A 53 -2.75 -19.89 8.20
C PRO A 53 -1.65 -20.08 9.27
N HIS A 54 -0.52 -20.70 8.91
CA HIS A 54 0.63 -20.90 9.79
C HIS A 54 1.63 -19.73 9.79
N ALA A 55 1.37 -18.63 9.07
CA ALA A 55 2.28 -17.50 9.06
C ALA A 55 2.22 -16.73 10.38
N SER A 56 3.39 -16.36 10.91
CA SER A 56 3.51 -15.55 12.15
C SER A 56 2.90 -14.16 12.05
N THR A 57 2.68 -13.65 10.85
CA THR A 57 2.05 -12.34 10.62
C THR A 57 0.86 -12.48 9.69
N GLN A 58 -0.18 -11.72 9.96
CA GLN A 58 -1.38 -11.68 9.13
C GLN A 58 -1.27 -10.59 8.06
N LYS A 59 -1.88 -10.85 6.89
CA LYS A 59 -2.04 -9.85 5.84
C LYS A 59 -3.47 -9.91 5.33
N ILE A 60 -4.35 -9.17 6.01
CA ILE A 60 -5.79 -9.20 5.79
C ILE A 60 -6.17 -8.18 4.73
N ARG A 61 -6.98 -8.61 3.77
CA ARG A 61 -7.60 -7.75 2.76
C ARG A 61 -9.11 -7.77 2.94
N VAL A 62 -9.71 -6.59 2.87
CA VAL A 62 -11.16 -6.43 2.78
C VAL A 62 -11.57 -6.61 1.32
N VAL A 63 -12.39 -7.63 1.05
CA VAL A 63 -12.98 -7.86 -0.27
C VAL A 63 -14.47 -7.52 -0.15
N ALA A 64 -14.87 -6.38 -0.72
CA ALA A 64 -16.28 -6.06 -0.85
C ALA A 64 -16.93 -7.12 -1.75
N SER A 65 -18.04 -7.71 -1.29
CA SER A 65 -18.85 -8.53 -2.19
C SER A 65 -19.52 -7.58 -3.19
N PRO A 66 -19.65 -7.95 -4.47
CA PRO A 66 -20.26 -7.09 -5.48
C PRO A 66 -21.75 -6.97 -5.17
N VAL A 67 -22.14 -6.00 -4.36
CA VAL A 67 -23.56 -5.68 -4.11
C VAL A 67 -23.74 -4.18 -4.23
N GLN A 68 -24.11 -3.82 -5.46
CA GLN A 68 -24.99 -2.73 -5.89
C GLN A 68 -24.69 -1.33 -5.35
N LYS A 69 -24.14 -0.49 -6.23
CA LYS A 69 -24.36 0.96 -6.14
C LYS A 69 -25.87 1.17 -6.23
N LEU A 70 -26.44 1.88 -5.26
CA LEU A 70 -27.78 2.46 -5.35
C LEU A 70 -27.83 3.45 -6.52
#